data_AF-A0A495ZZ74-F1
#
_entry.id   AF-A0A495ZZ74-F1
#
_cell.length_a   1.000
_cell.length_b   1.000
_cell.length_c   1.000
_cell.angle_alpha   90.00
_cell.angle_beta   90.00
_cell.angle_gamma   90.00
#
_symmetry.space_group_name_H-M   'P 1'
#
loop_
_entity.id
_entity.type
_entity.pdbx_description
1 polymer ?
#
loop_
_entity_poly.entity_id
_entity_poly.type
_entity_poly.pdbx_seq_one_letter_code
_entity_poly.pdbx_strand_id
1 'polypeptide(L)'
;MQRNNQLLIAKHKLRKAVPILCLLLCCFALVAFFGCGAVSAIKAPFEMVGFTKGMFAQLEERETFLTESAEKPLTASQEELLTRLLEEKEGLDAVLSGQPYLTYLEEQVGAVHEDYPIYLAAVPTTEQKSATMLALKDLLPPEATDEQIQICTDFYFQCREMTVKEPHIASDSEEMEAFIKVHLVEPLMDTYSSKMSTSDAIEVMKVAVVPTGTAALDTKVFRKIWLKNLEVYGSREGLLRCAISTPDEFALIRSFSEDAAALEEWIRHPPPSEQK
;
A
#
# COMPACT_ATOMS: atom_id res chain seq x y z
N MET A 1 26.62 15.80 17.16
CA MET A 1 25.21 15.38 17.15
C MET A 1 24.44 15.84 15.92
N GLN A 2 24.51 17.11 15.48
CA GLN A 2 23.78 17.62 14.29
C GLN A 2 24.09 16.90 12.96
N ARG A 3 25.33 16.46 12.75
CA ARG A 3 25.78 15.79 11.51
C ARG A 3 25.16 14.40 11.32
N ASN A 4 24.85 13.68 12.41
CA ASN A 4 24.18 12.37 12.35
C ASN A 4 22.69 12.50 12.02
N ASN A 5 22.02 13.56 12.50
CA ASN A 5 20.62 13.83 12.16
C ASN A 5 20.44 14.18 10.68
N GLN A 6 21.34 14.98 10.09
CA GLN A 6 21.25 15.29 8.65
C GLN A 6 21.52 14.06 7.77
N LEU A 7 22.39 13.15 8.21
CA LEU A 7 22.67 11.89 7.50
C LEU A 7 21.49 10.91 7.61
N LEU A 8 20.80 10.88 8.76
CA LEU A 8 19.55 10.13 8.94
C LEU A 8 18.41 10.68 8.09
N ILE A 9 18.23 12.00 8.04
CA ILE A 9 17.21 12.65 7.21
C ILE A 9 17.52 12.44 5.72
N ALA A 10 18.78 12.59 5.30
CA ALA A 10 19.19 12.33 3.91
C ALA A 10 19.01 10.86 3.53
N LYS A 11 19.35 9.91 4.41
CA LYS A 11 19.09 8.48 4.20
C LYS A 11 17.61 8.15 4.16
N HIS A 12 16.79 8.76 5.01
CA HIS A 12 15.35 8.55 5.00
C HIS A 12 14.71 9.03 3.69
N LYS A 13 15.13 10.20 3.19
CA LYS A 13 14.74 10.72 1.87
C LYS A 13 15.24 9.83 0.73
N LEU A 14 16.48 9.35 0.79
CA LEU A 14 17.05 8.43 -0.20
C LEU A 14 16.30 7.08 -0.22
N ARG A 15 15.87 6.58 0.95
CA ARG A 15 15.14 5.31 1.14
C ARG A 15 13.72 5.38 0.60
N LYS A 16 12.99 6.49 0.84
CA LYS A 16 11.70 6.77 0.18
C LYS A 16 11.86 6.87 -1.34
N ALA A 17 13.04 7.31 -1.80
CA ALA A 17 13.33 7.38 -3.21
C ALA A 17 13.76 6.04 -3.82
N VAL A 18 14.11 4.96 -3.10
CA VAL A 18 14.61 3.70 -3.71
C VAL A 18 13.63 3.02 -4.68
N PRO A 19 12.35 2.78 -4.34
CA PRO A 19 11.41 2.20 -5.31
C PRO A 19 11.16 3.16 -6.48
N ILE A 20 11.17 4.47 -6.23
CA ILE A 20 11.03 5.51 -7.26
C ILE A 20 12.30 5.63 -8.11
N LEU A 21 13.47 5.33 -7.56
CA LEU A 21 14.77 5.32 -8.22
C LEU A 21 14.92 4.05 -9.06
N CYS A 22 14.42 2.90 -8.59
CA CYS A 22 14.31 1.68 -9.39
C CYS A 22 13.35 1.90 -10.56
N LEU A 23 12.19 2.53 -10.33
CA LEU A 23 11.28 2.97 -11.40
C LEU A 23 11.94 3.96 -12.35
N LEU A 24 12.67 4.96 -11.87
CA LEU A 24 13.43 5.90 -12.70
C LEU A 24 14.59 5.21 -13.47
N LEU A 25 15.21 4.17 -12.91
CA LEU A 25 16.23 3.36 -13.60
C LEU A 25 15.59 2.48 -14.68
N CYS A 26 14.41 1.92 -14.44
CA CYS A 26 13.57 1.30 -15.47
C CYS A 26 13.20 2.32 -16.56
N CYS A 27 12.92 3.58 -16.20
CA CYS A 27 12.65 4.66 -17.16
C CYS A 27 13.84 4.91 -18.09
N PHE A 28 15.09 4.86 -17.60
CA PHE A 28 16.27 5.08 -18.44
C PHE A 28 16.54 3.90 -19.39
N ALA A 29 16.31 2.67 -18.93
CA ALA A 29 16.48 1.47 -19.77
C ALA A 29 15.46 1.42 -20.92
N LEU A 30 14.20 1.78 -20.65
CA LEU A 30 13.13 1.81 -21.65
C LEU A 30 13.31 2.93 -22.68
N VAL A 31 13.71 4.14 -22.28
CA VAL A 31 13.98 5.26 -23.21
C VAL A 31 15.19 4.96 -24.11
N ALA A 32 16.19 4.24 -23.61
CA ALA A 32 17.33 3.80 -24.41
C ALA A 32 16.96 2.73 -25.46
N PHE A 33 15.94 1.91 -25.20
CA PHE A 33 15.48 0.85 -26.11
C PHE A 33 14.78 1.39 -27.38
N PHE A 34 14.15 2.57 -27.31
CA PHE A 34 13.39 3.17 -28.43
C PHE A 34 14.19 4.14 -29.32
N GLY A 35 15.51 4.18 -29.16
CA GLY A 35 16.51 4.92 -29.96
C GLY A 35 16.01 5.94 -31.00
N CYS A 36 15.81 7.22 -30.62
CA CYS A 36 16.06 8.38 -31.50
C CYS A 36 15.97 9.75 -30.78
N GLY A 37 16.93 10.65 -31.05
CA GLY A 37 16.74 12.11 -31.05
C GLY A 37 17.07 12.90 -29.77
N ALA A 38 18.23 13.55 -29.76
CA ALA A 38 18.78 14.36 -28.64
C ALA A 38 17.93 15.55 -28.14
N VAL A 39 16.84 15.92 -28.80
CA VAL A 39 15.97 17.06 -28.40
C VAL A 39 14.75 16.60 -27.58
N SER A 40 14.23 15.40 -27.83
CA SER A 40 13.16 14.79 -27.01
C SER A 40 13.69 14.21 -25.69
N ALA A 41 14.95 13.79 -25.70
CA ALA A 41 15.63 13.17 -24.55
C ALA A 41 15.84 14.11 -23.34
N ILE A 42 15.77 15.44 -23.51
CA ILE A 42 15.97 16.39 -22.40
C ILE A 42 14.64 16.78 -21.75
N LYS A 43 13.55 16.93 -22.53
CA LYS A 43 12.24 17.37 -22.00
C LYS A 43 11.54 16.31 -21.18
N ALA A 44 11.62 15.05 -21.61
CA ALA A 44 11.01 13.91 -20.93
C ALA A 44 11.51 13.69 -19.49
N PRO A 45 12.83 13.75 -19.20
CA PRO A 45 13.34 13.72 -17.82
C PRO A 45 12.82 14.87 -16.96
N PHE A 46 12.72 16.09 -17.47
CA PHE A 46 12.23 17.24 -16.69
C PHE A 46 10.74 17.12 -16.35
N GLU A 47 9.91 16.65 -17.30
CA GLU A 47 8.49 16.40 -17.07
C GLU A 47 8.28 15.28 -16.03
N MET A 48 9.05 14.21 -16.12
CA MET A 48 9.03 13.13 -15.12
C MET A 48 9.51 13.59 -13.74
N VAL A 49 10.56 14.43 -13.67
CA VAL A 49 11.03 15.00 -12.40
C VAL A 49 9.98 15.93 -11.78
N GLY A 50 9.32 16.75 -12.59
CA GLY A 50 8.22 17.62 -12.13
C GLY A 50 7.04 16.82 -11.59
N PHE A 51 6.61 15.81 -12.35
CA PHE A 51 5.53 14.91 -11.97
C PHE A 51 5.85 14.13 -10.69
N THR A 52 7.01 13.48 -10.63
CA THR A 52 7.43 12.71 -9.45
C THR A 52 7.54 13.59 -8.21
N LYS A 53 8.03 14.84 -8.33
CA LYS A 53 8.06 15.79 -7.21
C LYS A 53 6.65 16.15 -6.72
N GLY A 54 5.68 16.34 -7.62
CA GLY A 54 4.29 16.58 -7.26
C GLY A 54 3.67 15.37 -6.55
N MET A 55 3.87 14.18 -7.10
CA MET A 55 3.44 12.91 -6.51
C MET A 55 4.05 12.70 -5.12
N PHE A 56 5.34 13.00 -4.91
CA PHE A 56 5.96 12.91 -3.59
C PHE A 56 5.28 13.79 -2.54
N ALA A 57 4.88 15.01 -2.91
CA ALA A 57 4.16 15.89 -1.99
C ALA A 57 2.78 15.29 -1.61
N GLN A 58 2.05 14.77 -2.59
CA GLN A 58 0.77 14.10 -2.34
C GLN A 58 0.92 12.81 -1.50
N LEU A 59 1.99 12.04 -1.73
CA LEU A 59 2.31 10.87 -0.91
C LEU A 59 2.68 11.27 0.53
N GLU A 60 3.36 12.40 0.75
CA GLU A 60 3.63 12.92 2.10
C GLU A 60 2.34 13.36 2.81
N GLU A 61 1.42 14.02 2.10
CA GLU A 61 0.09 14.38 2.62
C GLU A 61 -0.72 13.13 2.98
N ARG A 62 -0.71 12.12 2.10
CA ARG A 62 -1.36 10.82 2.36
C ARG A 62 -0.74 10.11 3.57
N GLU A 63 0.59 10.06 3.67
CA GLU A 63 1.29 9.45 4.81
C GLU A 63 0.86 10.11 6.13
N THR A 64 0.77 11.45 6.12
CA THR A 64 0.34 12.23 7.28
C THR A 64 -1.10 11.89 7.64
N PHE A 65 -2.01 11.93 6.68
CA PHE A 65 -3.43 11.59 6.89
C PHE A 65 -3.62 10.17 7.44
N LEU A 66 -2.96 9.17 6.84
CA LEU A 66 -3.05 7.78 7.27
C LEU A 66 -2.47 7.59 8.67
N THR A 67 -1.32 8.22 8.96
CA THR A 67 -0.70 8.17 10.29
C THR A 67 -1.62 8.78 11.34
N GLU A 68 -2.15 9.99 11.09
CA GLU A 68 -3.08 10.65 12.00
C GLU A 68 -4.37 9.86 12.20
N SER A 69 -4.86 9.18 11.17
CA SER A 69 -6.05 8.34 11.29
C SER A 69 -5.79 7.10 12.13
N ALA A 70 -4.69 6.40 11.89
CA ALA A 70 -4.39 5.12 12.54
C ALA A 70 -3.77 5.26 13.94
N GLU A 71 -3.15 6.40 14.28
CA GLU A 71 -2.64 6.67 15.63
C GLU A 71 -3.70 7.27 16.58
N LYS A 72 -4.94 7.51 16.11
CA LYS A 72 -6.01 7.97 16.98
C LYS A 72 -6.21 6.97 18.14
N PRO A 73 -6.26 7.46 19.39
CA PRO A 73 -6.66 6.62 20.51
C PRO A 73 -8.03 6.02 20.26
N LEU A 74 -8.25 4.80 20.74
CA LEU A 74 -9.56 4.19 20.73
C LEU A 74 -10.55 5.09 21.51
N THR A 75 -11.75 5.24 20.97
CA THR A 75 -12.84 5.92 21.66
C THR A 75 -13.29 5.11 22.89
N ALA A 76 -14.10 5.71 23.76
CA ALA A 76 -14.62 5.02 24.94
C ALA A 76 -15.41 3.74 24.59
N SER A 77 -16.19 3.76 23.50
CA SER A 77 -16.91 2.57 23.04
C SER A 77 -15.97 1.50 22.46
N GLN A 78 -14.90 1.92 21.79
CA GLN A 78 -13.88 1.00 21.26
C GLN A 78 -13.04 0.37 22.39
N GLU A 79 -12.71 1.10 23.44
CA GLU A 79 -12.04 0.53 24.64
C GLU A 79 -12.96 -0.43 25.40
N GLU A 80 -14.26 -0.14 25.47
CA GLU A 80 -15.24 -1.08 26.05
C GLU A 80 -15.34 -2.36 25.21
N LEU A 81 -15.41 -2.24 23.89
CA LEU A 81 -15.36 -3.38 22.98
C LEU A 81 -14.09 -4.20 23.19
N LEU A 82 -12.92 -3.56 23.17
CA LEU A 82 -11.64 -4.22 23.39
C LEU A 82 -11.62 -5.00 24.70
N THR A 83 -12.12 -4.41 25.79
CA THR A 83 -12.20 -5.06 27.10
C THR A 83 -13.01 -6.36 27.02
N ARG A 84 -14.19 -6.32 26.36
CA ARG A 84 -15.03 -7.50 26.16
C ARG A 84 -14.34 -8.58 25.31
N LEU A 85 -13.68 -8.19 24.23
CA LEU A 85 -12.97 -9.13 23.34
C LEU A 85 -11.76 -9.79 24.03
N LEU A 86 -11.12 -9.09 24.98
CA LEU A 86 -9.99 -9.61 25.74
C LEU A 86 -10.39 -10.67 26.78
N GLU A 87 -11.64 -10.67 27.25
CA GLU A 87 -12.16 -11.67 28.20
C GLU A 87 -12.30 -13.07 27.56
N GLU A 88 -12.53 -13.11 26.25
CA GLU A 88 -12.56 -14.34 25.48
C GLU A 88 -11.19 -15.03 25.49
N LYS A 89 -11.16 -16.36 25.44
CA LYS A 89 -9.92 -17.16 25.46
C LYS A 89 -9.57 -17.80 24.13
N GLU A 90 -10.44 -17.66 23.14
CA GLU A 90 -10.28 -18.26 21.82
C GLU A 90 -9.23 -17.52 20.99
N GLY A 91 -8.87 -18.10 19.83
CA GLY A 91 -7.98 -17.47 18.86
C GLY A 91 -8.58 -16.21 18.25
N LEU A 92 -7.74 -15.36 17.65
CA LEU A 92 -8.15 -14.05 17.14
C LEU A 92 -9.39 -14.12 16.23
N ASP A 93 -9.38 -14.96 15.20
CA ASP A 93 -10.49 -15.00 14.24
C ASP A 93 -11.81 -15.48 14.86
N ALA A 94 -11.74 -16.35 15.86
CA ALA A 94 -12.92 -16.80 16.60
C ALA A 94 -13.49 -15.67 17.46
N VAL A 95 -12.61 -14.91 18.14
CA VAL A 95 -12.99 -13.69 18.88
C VAL A 95 -13.61 -12.64 17.97
N LEU A 96 -13.03 -12.42 16.78
CA LEU A 96 -13.56 -11.47 15.79
C LEU A 96 -14.84 -11.99 15.11
N SER A 97 -15.10 -13.30 15.14
CA SER A 97 -16.40 -13.87 14.74
C SER A 97 -17.47 -13.77 15.82
N GLY A 98 -17.11 -13.28 17.01
CA GLY A 98 -18.05 -13.02 18.08
C GLY A 98 -18.98 -11.85 17.75
N GLN A 99 -20.24 -11.96 18.19
CA GLN A 99 -21.27 -10.92 18.02
C GLN A 99 -20.82 -9.49 18.41
N PRO A 100 -20.04 -9.27 19.49
CA PRO A 100 -19.56 -7.92 19.83
C PRO A 100 -18.74 -7.28 18.71
N TYR A 101 -17.83 -8.03 18.08
CA TYR A 101 -17.01 -7.50 17.00
C TYR A 101 -17.78 -7.42 15.69
N LEU A 102 -18.61 -8.41 15.36
CA LEU A 102 -19.42 -8.36 14.13
C LEU A 102 -20.39 -7.17 14.10
N THR A 103 -21.02 -6.84 15.24
CA THR A 103 -21.86 -5.64 15.36
C THR A 103 -21.05 -4.37 15.13
N TYR A 104 -19.88 -4.28 15.76
CA TYR A 104 -18.97 -3.16 15.55
C TYR A 104 -18.53 -3.05 14.09
N LEU A 105 -18.14 -4.16 13.48
CA LEU A 105 -17.68 -4.21 12.09
C LEU A 105 -18.79 -3.74 11.15
N GLU A 106 -20.03 -4.21 11.32
CA GLU A 106 -21.19 -3.74 10.54
C GLU A 106 -21.37 -2.22 10.63
N GLU A 107 -21.22 -1.63 11.81
CA GLU A 107 -21.29 -0.17 11.98
C GLU A 107 -20.16 0.57 11.24
N GLN A 108 -18.98 -0.04 11.12
CA GLN A 108 -17.84 0.57 10.45
C GLN A 108 -17.89 0.42 8.92
N VAL A 109 -18.29 -0.77 8.43
CA VAL A 109 -18.16 -1.14 7.01
C VAL A 109 -19.50 -1.22 6.29
N GLY A 110 -20.63 -1.12 7.01
CA GLY A 110 -21.98 -1.06 6.45
C GLY A 110 -22.51 -2.39 5.91
N ALA A 111 -21.85 -3.51 6.19
CA ALA A 111 -22.22 -4.83 5.71
C ALA A 111 -22.32 -5.86 6.83
N VAL A 112 -23.36 -6.68 6.78
CA VAL A 112 -23.59 -7.80 7.72
C VAL A 112 -22.81 -9.01 7.23
N HIS A 113 -22.01 -9.60 8.12
CA HIS A 113 -21.30 -10.85 7.88
C HIS A 113 -21.64 -11.88 8.95
N GLU A 114 -21.80 -13.14 8.55
CA GLU A 114 -22.11 -14.24 9.48
C GLU A 114 -20.95 -14.51 10.45
N ASP A 115 -19.72 -14.49 9.92
CA ASP A 115 -18.50 -14.62 10.69
C ASP A 115 -17.36 -13.80 10.06
N TYR A 116 -16.24 -13.71 10.78
CA TYR A 116 -15.08 -12.96 10.33
C TYR A 116 -14.36 -13.62 9.13
N PRO A 117 -14.18 -14.96 9.06
CA PRO A 117 -13.66 -15.63 7.87
C PRO A 117 -14.42 -15.33 6.57
N ILE A 118 -15.76 -15.26 6.61
CA ILE A 118 -16.59 -14.89 5.46
C ILE A 118 -16.31 -13.44 5.04
N TYR A 119 -16.14 -12.53 6.00
CA TYR A 119 -15.71 -11.17 5.69
C TYR A 119 -14.33 -11.14 5.03
N LEU A 120 -13.34 -11.84 5.59
CA LEU A 120 -11.99 -11.92 5.02
C LEU A 120 -11.99 -12.45 3.58
N ALA A 121 -12.85 -13.42 3.27
CA ALA A 121 -12.99 -13.97 1.92
C ALA A 121 -13.61 -12.98 0.91
N ALA A 122 -14.34 -11.96 1.39
CA ALA A 122 -14.94 -10.91 0.56
C ALA A 122 -14.00 -9.72 0.30
N VAL A 123 -12.86 -9.66 1.00
CA VAL A 123 -11.89 -8.58 0.94
C VAL A 123 -10.88 -8.84 -0.21
N PRO A 124 -10.48 -7.83 -1.02
CA PRO A 124 -10.97 -6.45 -1.00
C PRO A 124 -12.42 -6.31 -1.47
N THR A 125 -13.24 -5.65 -0.67
CA THR A 125 -14.67 -5.42 -0.94
C THR A 125 -14.87 -4.43 -2.09
N THR A 126 -16.10 -4.35 -2.63
CA THR A 126 -16.45 -3.36 -3.65
C THR A 126 -16.25 -1.93 -3.15
N GLU A 127 -16.58 -1.66 -1.90
CA GLU A 127 -16.41 -0.37 -1.24
C GLU A 127 -14.93 -0.02 -1.12
N GLN A 128 -14.09 -0.96 -0.67
CA GLN A 128 -12.64 -0.77 -0.59
C GLN A 128 -12.03 -0.50 -1.97
N LYS A 129 -12.42 -1.27 -2.99
CA LYS A 129 -11.98 -1.05 -4.38
C LYS A 129 -12.40 0.33 -4.88
N SER A 130 -13.63 0.75 -4.60
CA SER A 130 -14.15 2.05 -5.01
C SER A 130 -13.42 3.20 -4.31
N ALA A 131 -13.14 3.08 -3.01
CA ALA A 131 -12.38 4.07 -2.26
C ALA A 131 -10.94 4.20 -2.76
N THR A 132 -10.27 3.09 -3.03
CA THR A 132 -8.93 3.07 -3.62
C THR A 132 -8.92 3.67 -5.02
N MET A 133 -9.90 3.32 -5.87
CA MET A 133 -10.06 3.87 -7.21
C MET A 133 -10.20 5.40 -7.18
N LEU A 134 -11.03 5.93 -6.28
CA LEU A 134 -11.20 7.38 -6.10
C LEU A 134 -9.89 8.03 -5.63
N ALA A 135 -9.21 7.44 -4.65
CA ALA A 135 -7.93 7.94 -4.16
C ALA A 135 -6.84 7.94 -5.24
N LEU A 136 -6.81 6.91 -6.10
CA LEU A 136 -5.87 6.86 -7.23
C LEU A 136 -6.21 7.89 -8.30
N LYS A 137 -7.50 8.12 -8.58
CA LYS A 137 -7.94 9.13 -9.55
C LYS A 137 -7.48 10.54 -9.18
N ASP A 138 -7.37 10.85 -7.90
CA ASP A 138 -6.86 12.14 -7.42
C ASP A 138 -5.33 12.29 -7.57
N LEU A 139 -4.60 11.18 -7.70
CA LEU A 139 -3.14 11.13 -7.83
C LEU A 139 -2.65 10.93 -9.27
N LEU A 140 -3.46 10.25 -10.09
CA LEU A 140 -3.16 9.97 -11.48
C LEU A 140 -3.25 11.25 -12.34
N PRO A 141 -2.58 11.28 -13.51
CA PRO A 141 -2.78 12.34 -14.49
C PRO A 141 -4.27 12.52 -14.82
N PRO A 142 -4.78 13.76 -14.94
CA PRO A 142 -6.19 14.04 -15.27
C PRO A 142 -6.69 13.36 -16.55
N GLU A 143 -5.79 13.02 -17.46
CA GLU A 143 -6.05 12.38 -18.74
C GLU A 143 -6.14 10.85 -18.65
N ALA A 144 -5.87 10.25 -17.48
CA ALA A 144 -5.97 8.80 -17.29
C ALA A 144 -7.38 8.28 -17.56
N THR A 145 -7.49 7.23 -18.37
CA THR A 145 -8.79 6.62 -18.72
C THR A 145 -9.32 5.75 -17.59
N ASP A 146 -10.63 5.47 -17.58
CA ASP A 146 -11.24 4.56 -16.59
C ASP A 146 -10.60 3.16 -16.62
N GLU A 147 -10.20 2.68 -17.80
CA GLU A 147 -9.47 1.40 -17.96
C GLU A 147 -8.09 1.45 -17.30
N GLN A 148 -7.33 2.53 -17.49
CA GLN A 148 -6.03 2.71 -16.85
C GLN A 148 -6.15 2.84 -15.33
N ILE A 149 -7.16 3.55 -14.84
CA ILE A 149 -7.46 3.67 -13.41
C ILE A 149 -7.81 2.29 -12.82
N GLN A 150 -8.57 1.47 -13.54
CA GLN A 150 -8.90 0.11 -13.12
C GLN A 150 -7.66 -0.77 -13.04
N ILE A 151 -6.78 -0.75 -14.06
CA ILE A 151 -5.49 -1.45 -14.05
C ILE A 151 -4.64 -1.02 -12.83
N CYS A 152 -4.57 0.28 -12.55
CA CYS A 152 -3.84 0.78 -11.37
C CYS A 152 -4.46 0.33 -10.05
N THR A 153 -5.80 0.24 -9.97
CA THR A 153 -6.52 -0.20 -8.79
C THR A 153 -6.29 -1.70 -8.54
N ASP A 154 -6.35 -2.52 -9.59
CA ASP A 154 -6.07 -3.95 -9.48
C ASP A 154 -4.60 -4.20 -9.09
N PHE A 155 -3.67 -3.48 -9.71
CA PHE A 155 -2.26 -3.54 -9.33
C PHE A 155 -2.02 -3.10 -7.89
N TYR A 156 -2.72 -2.08 -7.39
CA TYR A 156 -2.61 -1.66 -6.00
C TYR A 156 -2.86 -2.84 -5.05
N PHE A 157 -3.97 -3.57 -5.22
CA PHE A 157 -4.29 -4.71 -4.35
C PHE A 157 -3.37 -5.91 -4.58
N GLN A 158 -2.97 -6.20 -5.82
CA GLN A 158 -1.96 -7.23 -6.11
C GLN A 158 -0.63 -6.93 -5.41
N CYS A 159 -0.22 -5.66 -5.38
CA CYS A 159 0.98 -5.22 -4.70
C CYS A 159 0.82 -5.36 -3.17
N ARG A 160 -0.33 -4.97 -2.58
CA ARG A 160 -0.62 -5.19 -1.16
C ARG A 160 -0.52 -6.68 -0.81
N GLU A 161 -1.14 -7.56 -1.61
CA GLU A 161 -1.11 -9.02 -1.41
C GLU A 161 0.32 -9.59 -1.51
N MET A 162 1.05 -9.23 -2.56
CA MET A 162 2.44 -9.66 -2.77
C MET A 162 3.31 -9.29 -1.57
N THR A 163 3.17 -8.09 -1.00
CA THR A 163 3.99 -7.68 0.16
C THR A 163 3.76 -8.53 1.40
N VAL A 164 2.62 -9.24 1.49
CA VAL A 164 2.29 -10.13 2.61
C VAL A 164 2.69 -11.57 2.29
N LYS A 165 2.30 -12.09 1.12
CA LYS A 165 2.51 -13.49 0.75
C LYS A 165 3.94 -13.78 0.30
N GLU A 166 4.56 -12.83 -0.38
CA GLU A 166 5.86 -12.99 -1.03
C GLU A 166 6.80 -11.81 -0.67
N PRO A 167 7.06 -11.56 0.62
CA PRO A 167 7.81 -10.38 1.07
C PRO A 167 9.25 -10.33 0.55
N HIS A 168 9.78 -11.45 0.04
CA HIS A 168 11.09 -11.53 -0.60
C HIS A 168 11.11 -10.77 -1.95
N ILE A 169 10.04 -10.83 -2.74
CA ILE A 169 9.89 -10.09 -4.00
C ILE A 169 10.06 -8.60 -3.75
N ALA A 170 9.43 -8.05 -2.71
CA ALA A 170 9.55 -6.63 -2.35
C ALA A 170 10.99 -6.20 -1.96
N SER A 171 11.86 -7.16 -1.62
CA SER A 171 13.26 -6.92 -1.25
C SER A 171 14.26 -7.21 -2.38
N ASP A 172 13.84 -7.93 -3.42
CA ASP A 172 14.62 -8.22 -4.62
C ASP A 172 14.23 -7.26 -5.75
N SER A 173 15.19 -6.48 -6.23
CA SER A 173 14.92 -5.46 -7.26
C SER A 173 14.52 -6.07 -8.61
N GLU A 174 15.06 -7.23 -8.97
CA GLU A 174 14.77 -7.87 -10.26
C GLU A 174 13.38 -8.51 -10.24
N GLU A 175 13.02 -9.19 -9.14
CA GLU A 175 11.68 -9.77 -8.98
C GLU A 175 10.59 -8.69 -8.86
N MET A 176 10.84 -7.61 -8.13
CA MET A 176 9.92 -6.48 -8.06
C MET A 176 9.73 -5.80 -9.42
N GLU A 177 10.81 -5.64 -10.20
CA GLU A 177 10.72 -5.09 -11.57
C GLU A 177 9.87 -6.01 -12.47
N ALA A 178 10.10 -7.33 -12.41
CA ALA A 178 9.32 -8.30 -13.15
C ALA A 178 7.83 -8.25 -12.76
N PHE A 179 7.54 -8.16 -11.46
CA PHE A 179 6.17 -8.04 -10.95
C PHE A 179 5.48 -6.77 -11.47
N ILE A 180 6.12 -5.59 -11.33
CA ILE A 180 5.58 -4.32 -11.84
C ILE A 180 5.37 -4.40 -13.36
N LYS A 181 6.31 -4.99 -14.08
CA LYS A 181 6.22 -5.09 -15.54
C LYS A 181 4.99 -5.88 -15.96
N VAL A 182 4.82 -7.09 -15.42
CA VAL A 182 3.74 -8.01 -15.81
C VAL A 182 2.37 -7.51 -15.36
N HIS A 183 2.28 -6.97 -14.15
CA HIS A 183 0.99 -6.65 -13.52
C HIS A 183 0.53 -5.20 -13.71
N LEU A 184 1.40 -4.32 -14.21
CA LEU A 184 1.07 -2.90 -14.39
C LEU A 184 1.51 -2.38 -15.76
N VAL A 185 2.80 -2.47 -16.10
CA VAL A 185 3.32 -1.79 -17.29
C VAL A 185 2.78 -2.43 -18.57
N GLU A 186 2.81 -3.76 -18.70
CA GLU A 186 2.27 -4.47 -19.85
C GLU A 186 0.77 -4.21 -20.06
N PRO A 187 -0.10 -4.38 -19.04
CA PRO A 187 -1.51 -4.02 -19.15
C PRO A 187 -1.75 -2.56 -19.54
N LEU A 188 -0.97 -1.61 -19.00
CA LEU A 188 -1.08 -0.20 -19.38
C LEU A 188 -0.67 0.04 -20.83
N MET A 189 0.38 -0.61 -21.32
CA MET A 189 0.80 -0.50 -22.72
C MET A 189 -0.26 -1.06 -23.67
N ASP A 190 -0.97 -2.12 -23.28
CA ASP A 190 -2.04 -2.72 -24.09
C ASP A 190 -3.25 -1.79 -24.28
N THR A 191 -3.39 -0.75 -23.45
CA THR A 191 -4.41 0.32 -23.65
C THR A 191 -4.06 1.28 -24.80
N TYR A 192 -2.83 1.24 -25.30
CA TYR A 192 -2.37 2.07 -26.42
C TYR A 192 -2.41 1.32 -27.75
N SER A 193 -2.46 2.07 -28.86
CA SER A 193 -2.38 1.47 -30.19
C SER A 193 -1.06 0.71 -30.40
N SER A 194 -1.04 -0.27 -31.30
CA SER A 194 0.11 -1.16 -31.58
C SER A 194 1.42 -0.45 -32.02
N LYS A 195 1.41 0.88 -32.17
CA LYS A 195 2.59 1.72 -32.40
C LYS A 195 2.68 2.77 -31.31
N MET A 196 3.22 2.36 -30.17
CA MET A 196 3.43 3.25 -29.02
C MET A 196 4.50 4.29 -29.34
N SER A 197 4.19 5.57 -29.14
CA SER A 197 5.15 6.66 -29.26
C SER A 197 5.98 6.82 -27.98
N THR A 198 7.07 7.60 -28.05
CA THR A 198 7.83 7.98 -26.84
C THR A 198 6.98 8.75 -25.83
N SER A 199 5.99 9.52 -26.30
CA SER A 199 5.06 10.25 -25.42
C SER A 199 4.16 9.29 -24.66
N ASP A 200 3.64 8.26 -25.34
CA ASP A 200 2.80 7.23 -24.74
C ASP A 200 3.59 6.43 -23.68
N ALA A 201 4.87 6.14 -23.95
CA ALA A 201 5.75 5.51 -22.97
C ALA A 201 5.90 6.36 -21.69
N ILE A 202 6.06 7.67 -21.83
CA ILE A 202 6.19 8.58 -20.69
C ILE A 202 4.89 8.61 -19.87
N GLU A 203 3.74 8.64 -20.53
CA GLU A 203 2.44 8.60 -19.85
C GLU A 203 2.19 7.28 -19.11
N VAL A 204 2.50 6.13 -19.74
CA VAL A 204 2.47 4.83 -19.06
C VAL A 204 3.33 4.87 -17.79
N MET A 205 4.53 5.46 -17.84
CA MET A 205 5.41 5.54 -16.67
C MET A 205 4.87 6.48 -15.58
N LYS A 206 4.25 7.61 -15.94
CA LYS A 206 3.60 8.51 -14.97
C LYS A 206 2.43 7.81 -14.26
N VAL A 207 1.63 7.06 -15.01
CA VAL A 207 0.52 6.29 -14.46
C VAL A 207 1.03 5.16 -13.57
N ALA A 208 2.08 4.43 -14.00
CA ALA A 208 2.60 3.27 -13.29
C ALA A 208 3.27 3.58 -11.93
N VAL A 209 3.92 4.75 -11.79
CA VAL A 209 4.61 5.09 -10.54
C VAL A 209 3.63 5.35 -9.39
N VAL A 210 2.40 5.78 -9.68
CA VAL A 210 1.39 6.15 -8.68
C VAL A 210 0.96 4.96 -7.81
N PRO A 211 0.34 3.88 -8.34
CA PRO A 211 -0.14 2.79 -7.50
C PRO A 211 1.02 2.02 -6.83
N THR A 212 2.20 1.97 -7.46
CA THR A 212 3.42 1.40 -6.85
C THR A 212 3.84 2.16 -5.59
N GLY A 213 3.85 3.50 -5.65
CA GLY A 213 4.17 4.34 -4.50
C GLY A 213 3.11 4.26 -3.41
N THR A 214 1.83 4.33 -3.79
CA THR A 214 0.70 4.33 -2.86
C THR A 214 0.57 3.02 -2.09
N ALA A 215 0.63 1.87 -2.77
CA ALA A 215 0.51 0.55 -2.13
C ALA A 215 1.63 0.30 -1.09
N ALA A 216 2.86 0.65 -1.45
CA ALA A 216 4.02 0.53 -0.55
C ALA A 216 3.91 1.47 0.65
N LEU A 217 3.45 2.71 0.42
CA LEU A 217 3.26 3.70 1.49
C LEU A 217 2.22 3.22 2.51
N ASP A 218 1.03 2.85 2.04
CA ASP A 218 -0.09 2.45 2.90
C ASP A 218 0.31 1.26 3.78
N THR A 219 0.86 0.22 3.16
CA THR A 219 1.37 -0.98 3.85
C THR A 219 2.33 -0.60 4.98
N LYS A 220 3.27 0.30 4.69
CA LYS A 220 4.29 0.71 5.64
C LYS A 220 3.72 1.51 6.81
N VAL A 221 2.78 2.43 6.55
CA VAL A 221 2.17 3.26 7.59
C VAL A 221 1.43 2.38 8.59
N PHE A 222 0.53 1.53 8.10
CA PHE A 222 -0.28 0.68 8.97
C PHE A 222 0.57 -0.35 9.71
N ARG A 223 1.49 -1.03 9.03
CA ARG A 223 2.40 -1.99 9.67
C ARG A 223 3.21 -1.35 10.81
N LYS A 224 3.74 -0.15 10.61
CA LYS A 224 4.51 0.57 11.63
C LYS A 224 3.66 0.86 12.87
N ILE A 225 2.41 1.27 12.69
CA ILE A 225 1.50 1.58 13.79
C ILE A 225 1.06 0.30 14.50
N TRP A 226 0.77 -0.76 13.75
CA TRP A 226 0.43 -2.05 14.32
C TRP A 226 1.60 -2.67 15.09
N LEU A 227 2.83 -2.54 14.59
CA LEU A 227 4.03 -2.95 15.32
C LEU A 227 4.13 -2.26 16.68
N LYS A 228 3.91 -0.93 16.72
CA LYS A 228 3.88 -0.17 17.97
C LYS A 228 2.80 -0.68 18.93
N ASN A 229 1.61 -1.02 18.43
CA ASN A 229 0.56 -1.63 19.26
C ASN A 229 0.99 -2.99 19.82
N LEU A 230 1.62 -3.84 19.00
CA LEU A 230 2.14 -5.14 19.44
C LEU A 230 3.26 -5.02 20.47
N GLU A 231 4.11 -3.98 20.36
CA GLU A 231 5.19 -3.71 21.30
C GLU A 231 4.68 -3.17 22.65
N VAL A 232 3.65 -2.32 22.64
CA VAL A 232 3.11 -1.68 23.85
C VAL A 232 2.16 -2.62 24.60
N TYR A 233 1.27 -3.32 23.90
CA TYR A 233 0.16 -4.07 24.49
C TYR A 233 0.32 -5.60 24.40
N GLY A 234 1.38 -6.07 23.73
CA GLY A 234 1.59 -7.50 23.46
C GLY A 234 0.71 -8.03 22.33
N SER A 235 0.87 -9.31 22.00
CA SER A 235 0.28 -9.93 20.80
C SER A 235 -1.24 -9.84 20.73
N ARG A 236 -1.94 -10.34 21.76
CA ARG A 236 -3.41 -10.44 21.76
C ARG A 236 -4.08 -9.06 21.73
N GLU A 237 -3.78 -8.22 22.72
CA GLU A 237 -4.36 -6.88 22.79
C GLU A 237 -3.90 -6.00 21.63
N GLY A 238 -2.63 -6.10 21.22
CA GLY A 238 -2.09 -5.36 20.09
C GLY A 238 -2.84 -5.66 18.79
N LEU A 239 -3.07 -6.94 18.45
CA LEU A 239 -3.83 -7.31 17.24
C LEU A 239 -5.29 -6.86 17.32
N LEU A 240 -5.96 -7.01 18.48
CA LEU A 240 -7.33 -6.53 18.65
C LEU A 240 -7.43 -5.01 18.53
N ARG A 241 -6.47 -4.25 19.08
CA ARG A 241 -6.39 -2.80 18.89
C ARG A 241 -6.27 -2.44 17.41
N CYS A 242 -5.47 -3.18 16.63
CA CYS A 242 -5.34 -2.97 15.19
C CYS A 242 -6.66 -3.25 14.44
N ALA A 243 -7.34 -4.35 14.78
CA ALA A 243 -8.63 -4.73 14.22
C ALA A 243 -9.76 -3.73 14.53
N ILE A 244 -9.65 -3.00 15.64
CA ILE A 244 -10.61 -1.97 16.04
C ILE A 244 -10.22 -0.59 15.49
N SER A 245 -8.94 -0.21 15.51
CA SER A 245 -8.52 1.12 15.05
C SER A 245 -8.64 1.29 13.53
N THR A 246 -8.43 0.20 12.79
CA THR A 246 -8.31 0.21 11.32
C THR A 246 -8.97 -1.05 10.74
N PRO A 247 -10.30 -1.24 10.89
CA PRO A 247 -10.98 -2.51 10.59
C PRO A 247 -10.82 -2.96 9.13
N ASP A 248 -11.06 -2.05 8.17
CA ASP A 248 -10.94 -2.35 6.73
C ASP A 248 -9.53 -2.80 6.34
N GLU A 249 -8.54 -2.04 6.81
CA GLU A 249 -7.15 -2.25 6.48
C GLU A 249 -6.58 -3.48 7.19
N PHE A 250 -6.97 -3.70 8.46
CA PHE A 250 -6.61 -4.89 9.20
C PHE A 250 -7.18 -6.14 8.52
N ALA A 251 -8.44 -6.11 8.11
CA ALA A 251 -9.07 -7.20 7.37
C ALA A 251 -8.40 -7.45 6.01
N LEU A 252 -8.02 -6.39 5.28
CA LEU A 252 -7.27 -6.49 4.03
C LEU A 252 -5.98 -7.29 4.21
N ILE A 253 -5.12 -6.89 5.12
CA ILE A 253 -3.84 -7.59 5.33
C ILE A 253 -4.05 -8.97 5.96
N ARG A 254 -5.01 -9.12 6.88
CA ARG A 254 -5.38 -10.41 7.46
C ARG A 254 -5.84 -11.40 6.40
N SER A 255 -6.59 -10.97 5.37
CA SER A 255 -7.09 -11.83 4.29
C SER A 255 -5.97 -12.48 3.45
N PHE A 256 -4.79 -11.86 3.41
CA PHE A 256 -3.62 -12.37 2.70
C PHE A 256 -2.76 -13.32 3.55
N SER A 257 -3.02 -13.39 4.86
CA SER A 257 -2.27 -14.22 5.81
C SER A 257 -2.98 -15.56 6.03
N GLU A 258 -2.21 -16.63 6.22
CA GLU A 258 -2.78 -17.96 6.54
C GLU A 258 -3.56 -17.92 7.86
N ASP A 259 -2.94 -17.37 8.91
CA ASP A 259 -3.52 -17.23 10.23
C ASP A 259 -3.08 -15.94 10.94
N ALA A 260 -3.56 -15.74 12.17
CA ALA A 260 -3.19 -14.60 13.00
C ALA A 260 -1.70 -14.58 13.39
N ALA A 261 -1.05 -15.75 13.48
CA ALA A 261 0.36 -15.85 13.81
C ALA A 261 1.25 -15.43 12.63
N ALA A 262 0.90 -15.83 11.41
CA ALA A 262 1.54 -15.39 10.17
C ALA A 262 1.39 -13.87 10.00
N LEU A 263 0.21 -13.32 10.30
CA LEU A 263 0.00 -11.87 10.31
C LEU A 263 0.91 -11.18 11.33
N GLU A 264 0.95 -11.66 12.58
CA GLU A 264 1.81 -11.08 13.62
C GLU A 264 3.29 -11.12 13.23
N GLU A 265 3.75 -12.25 12.70
CA GLU A 265 5.12 -12.43 12.24
C GLU A 265 5.45 -11.45 11.12
N TRP A 266 4.54 -11.27 10.17
CA TRP A 266 4.67 -10.24 9.14
C TRP A 266 4.72 -8.86 9.77
N ILE A 267 3.88 -8.50 10.74
CA ILE A 267 3.96 -7.15 11.37
C ILE A 267 5.33 -6.94 12.05
N ARG A 268 5.85 -7.95 12.76
CA ARG A 268 7.10 -7.87 13.55
C ARG A 268 8.37 -7.87 12.71
N HIS A 269 8.37 -8.55 11.58
CA HIS A 269 9.59 -8.78 10.79
C HIS A 269 9.50 -8.12 9.42
N PRO A 270 9.72 -6.81 9.35
CA PRO A 270 9.79 -6.13 8.08
C PRO A 270 10.97 -6.59 7.22
N PRO A 271 10.81 -6.62 5.88
CA PRO A 271 11.89 -6.98 4.97
C PRO A 271 13.17 -6.21 5.32
N PRO A 272 14.36 -6.79 5.08
CA PRO A 272 15.64 -6.23 5.50
C PRO A 272 15.87 -4.77 5.04
N SER A 273 15.20 -4.34 3.98
CA SER A 273 15.22 -2.98 3.46
C SER A 273 14.60 -1.94 4.42
N GLU A 274 13.89 -2.34 5.48
CA GLU A 274 13.16 -1.46 6.42
C GLU A 274 13.77 -1.38 7.83
N GLN A 275 14.70 -2.27 8.21
CA GLN A 275 15.14 -2.46 9.61
C GLN A 275 16.27 -1.54 10.14
N LYS A 276 16.65 -0.44 9.47
CA LYS A 276 17.81 0.38 9.91
C LYS A 276 17.70 1.86 9.67
#